data_AF-A0A3D2U1N7-F1
#
_entry.id   AF-A0A3D2U1N7-F1
#
_cell.length_a   1.000
_cell.length_b   1.000
_cell.length_c   1.000
_cell.angle_alpha   90.00
_cell.angle_beta   90.00
_cell.angle_gamma   90.00
#
_symmetry.space_group_name_H-M   'P 1'
#
loop_
_entity.id
_entity.type
_entity.pdbx_description
1 polymer ?
#
loop_
_entity_poly.entity_id
_entity_poly.type
_entity_poly.pdbx_seq_one_letter_code
_entity_poly.pdbx_strand_id
1 'polypeptide(L)'
;MSRKLARVLEKIEYAGATPTLRQIRRGIEKESLRVDAKGMLSQLPHPPGLGSPLTHPSITTDYSEALLEFITPVKRSVAGVL
;
A
#
# COMPACT_ATOMS: atom_id res chain seq x y z
N MET A 1 -5.50 -22.79 21.30
CA MET A 1 -4.65 -21.58 21.30
C MET A 1 -3.22 -21.97 21.63
N SER A 2 -2.20 -21.50 20.91
CA SER A 2 -0.80 -21.79 21.27
C SER A 2 -0.44 -21.13 22.62
N ARG A 3 0.24 -21.86 23.52
CA ARG A 3 0.74 -21.33 24.81
C ARG A 3 1.60 -20.06 24.63
N LYS A 4 2.31 -19.96 23.51
CA LYS A 4 3.11 -18.78 23.14
C LYS A 4 2.22 -17.56 22.87
N LEU A 5 1.12 -17.74 22.13
CA LEU A 5 0.19 -16.66 21.81
C LEU A 5 -0.49 -16.13 23.07
N ALA A 6 -0.98 -17.02 23.94
CA ALA A 6 -1.62 -16.64 25.20
C ALA A 6 -0.69 -15.74 26.06
N ARG A 7 0.56 -16.17 26.23
CA ARG A 7 1.57 -15.40 26.99
C ARG A 7 1.89 -14.04 26.37
N VAL A 8 1.82 -13.90 25.06
CA VAL A 8 2.05 -12.61 24.38
C VAL A 8 0.86 -11.67 24.60
N LEU A 9 -0.36 -12.19 24.51
CA LEU A 9 -1.56 -11.40 24.74
C LEU A 9 -1.62 -10.88 26.18
N GLU A 10 -1.33 -11.73 27.17
CA GLU A 10 -1.25 -11.33 28.59
C GLU A 10 -0.24 -10.18 28.80
N LYS A 11 0.92 -10.23 28.13
CA LYS A 11 1.92 -9.16 28.23
C LYS A 11 1.44 -7.85 27.61
N ILE A 12 0.76 -7.91 26.47
CA ILE A 12 0.21 -6.74 25.78
C ILE A 12 -0.86 -6.08 26.65
N GLU A 13 -1.71 -6.89 27.27
CA GLU A 13 -2.77 -6.45 28.17
C GLU A 13 -2.19 -5.84 29.45
N TYR A 14 -1.26 -6.54 30.12
CA TYR A 14 -0.58 -6.05 31.32
C TYR A 14 0.15 -4.71 31.08
N ALA A 15 0.73 -4.53 29.89
CA ALA A 15 1.38 -3.28 29.51
C ALA A 15 0.40 -2.13 29.20
N GLY A 16 -0.91 -2.36 29.20
CA GLY A 16 -1.91 -1.36 28.86
C GLY A 16 -1.75 -0.81 27.44
N ALA A 17 -1.25 -1.62 26.50
CA ALA A 17 -0.75 -1.13 25.21
C ALA A 17 -1.86 -0.70 24.21
N THR A 18 -3.13 -0.88 24.53
CA THR A 18 -4.27 -0.57 23.64
C THR A 18 -4.24 0.85 23.05
N PRO A 19 -3.98 1.93 23.81
CA PRO A 19 -3.90 3.28 23.24
C PRO A 19 -2.77 3.41 22.22
N THR A 20 -1.63 2.78 22.48
CA THR A 20 -0.46 2.78 21.57
C THR A 20 -0.76 1.98 20.30
N LEU A 21 -1.40 0.82 20.42
CA LEU A 21 -1.80 0.00 19.26
C LEU A 21 -2.81 0.71 18.35
N ARG A 22 -3.63 1.61 18.91
CA ARG A 22 -4.54 2.46 18.11
C ARG A 22 -3.81 3.52 17.27
N GLN A 23 -2.52 3.75 17.50
CA GLN A 23 -1.71 4.73 16.76
C GLN A 23 -0.97 4.15 15.55
N ILE A 24 -1.26 2.90 15.16
CA ILE A 24 -0.68 2.27 13.96
C ILE A 24 -0.85 3.17 12.74
N ARG A 25 0.24 3.35 12.01
CA ARG A 25 0.29 4.05 10.73
C ARG A 25 0.36 3.04 9.58
N ARG A 26 -0.23 3.37 8.43
CA ARG A 26 -0.41 2.47 7.28
C ARG A 26 -0.13 3.23 5.99
N GLY A 27 0.38 2.53 4.99
CA GLY A 27 0.40 2.94 3.58
C GLY A 27 0.05 1.71 2.74
N ILE A 28 -0.43 1.94 1.52
CA ILE A 28 -0.76 0.91 0.54
C ILE A 28 0.01 1.22 -0.75
N GLU A 29 0.62 0.16 -1.29
CA GLU A 29 1.16 0.10 -2.63
C GLU A 29 0.32 -0.92 -3.42
N LYS A 30 -0.11 -0.54 -4.62
CA LYS A 30 -0.94 -1.40 -5.47
C LYS A 30 -0.48 -1.31 -6.91
N GLU A 31 -0.10 -2.47 -7.44
CA GLU A 31 0.35 -2.62 -8.83
C GLU A 31 -0.79 -3.09 -9.75
N SER A 32 -0.76 -2.65 -11.01
CA SER A 32 -1.67 -3.13 -12.05
C SER A 32 -1.09 -2.88 -13.45
N LEU A 33 -1.14 -3.88 -14.31
CA LEU A 33 -0.78 -3.71 -15.72
C LEU A 33 -1.83 -2.87 -16.45
N ARG A 34 -1.36 -1.91 -17.25
CA ARG A 34 -2.17 -1.24 -18.27
C ARG A 34 -2.41 -2.21 -19.42
N VAL A 35 -3.66 -2.37 -19.81
CA VAL A 35 -4.07 -3.24 -20.92
C VAL A 35 -4.98 -2.51 -21.90
N ASP A 36 -5.05 -2.99 -23.14
CA ASP A 36 -6.06 -2.56 -24.09
C ASP A 36 -7.43 -3.24 -23.83
N ALA A 37 -8.43 -2.90 -24.63
CA ALA A 37 -9.78 -3.46 -24.50
C ALA A 37 -9.87 -4.98 -24.75
N LYS A 38 -8.82 -5.59 -25.32
CA LYS A 38 -8.71 -7.04 -25.54
C LYS A 38 -7.92 -7.73 -24.42
N GLY A 39 -7.46 -6.98 -23.41
CA GLY A 39 -6.64 -7.50 -22.31
C GLY A 39 -5.17 -7.65 -22.66
N MET A 40 -4.71 -7.11 -23.79
CA MET A 40 -3.30 -7.18 -24.19
C MET A 40 -2.49 -6.10 -23.48
N LEU A 41 -1.25 -6.43 -23.10
CA LEU A 41 -0.36 -5.49 -22.41
C LEU A 41 -0.12 -4.23 -23.24
N SER A 42 -0.34 -3.07 -22.63
CA SER A 42 -0.15 -1.78 -23.30
C SER A 42 1.31 -1.59 -23.72
N GLN A 43 1.52 -1.21 -24.99
CA GLN A 43 2.83 -0.81 -25.53
C GLN A 43 2.99 0.71 -25.58
N LEU A 44 1.98 1.46 -25.12
CA LEU A 44 2.05 2.92 -25.06
C LEU A 44 2.92 3.36 -23.88
N PRO A 45 3.64 4.50 -23.99
CA PRO A 45 4.40 5.06 -22.88
C PRO A 45 3.50 5.41 -21.69
N HIS A 46 4.12 5.70 -20.55
CA HIS A 46 3.46 6.19 -19.35
C HIS A 46 2.55 7.38 -19.71
N PRO A 47 1.27 7.38 -19.27
CA PRO A 47 0.34 8.43 -19.65
C PRO A 47 0.85 9.82 -19.20
N PRO A 48 1.06 10.79 -20.09
CA PRO A 48 1.66 12.08 -19.73
C PRO A 48 0.82 12.88 -18.73
N GLY A 49 -0.50 12.63 -18.67
CA GLY A 49 -1.40 13.23 -17.67
C GLY A 49 -1.17 12.75 -16.24
N LEU A 50 -0.40 11.68 -16.02
CA LEU A 50 -0.02 11.18 -14.70
C LEU A 50 1.31 11.76 -14.18
N GLY A 51 1.97 12.61 -14.98
CA GLY A 51 3.24 13.25 -14.63
C GLY A 51 4.45 12.36 -14.93
N SER A 52 5.54 12.59 -14.19
CA SER A 52 6.77 11.80 -14.34
C SER A 52 6.77 10.64 -13.36
N PRO A 53 6.88 9.38 -13.82
CA PRO A 53 6.96 8.23 -12.91
C PRO A 53 8.19 8.32 -11.99
N LEU A 54 9.27 8.96 -12.44
CA LEU A 54 10.49 9.12 -11.66
C LEU A 54 10.31 9.98 -10.39
N THR A 55 9.37 10.93 -10.39
CA THR A 55 9.27 11.94 -9.32
C THR A 55 7.85 12.14 -8.77
N HIS A 56 6.83 11.53 -9.36
CA HIS A 56 5.46 11.74 -8.92
C HIS A 56 5.21 11.02 -7.58
N PRO A 57 4.64 11.69 -6.55
CA PRO A 57 4.67 11.21 -5.17
C PRO A 57 3.70 10.07 -4.84
N SER A 58 2.82 9.69 -5.78
CA SER A 58 1.75 8.72 -5.52
C SER A 58 1.43 7.79 -6.69
N ILE A 59 2.07 8.00 -7.83
CA ILE A 59 1.84 7.22 -9.06
C ILE A 59 3.19 7.06 -9.73
N THR A 60 3.61 5.84 -9.96
CA THR A 60 4.87 5.52 -10.64
C THR A 60 4.66 4.30 -11.53
N THR A 61 5.74 3.82 -12.13
CA THR A 61 5.84 2.48 -12.71
C THR A 61 6.80 1.65 -11.88
N ASP A 62 6.49 0.37 -11.71
CA ASP A 62 7.45 -0.61 -11.15
C ASP A 62 8.30 -1.22 -12.30
N TYR A 63 8.49 -2.54 -12.37
CA TYR A 63 9.44 -3.20 -13.28
C TYR A 63 9.27 -2.82 -14.77
N SER A 64 8.03 -2.56 -15.22
CA SER A 64 7.76 -2.27 -16.62
C SER A 64 7.02 -0.95 -16.81
N GLU A 65 7.24 -0.32 -17.96
CA GLU A 65 6.53 0.89 -18.39
C GLU A 65 5.00 0.76 -18.32
N ALA A 66 4.48 -0.46 -18.48
CA ALA A 66 3.06 -0.76 -18.45
C ALA A 66 2.52 -1.12 -17.05
N LEU A 67 3.39 -1.38 -16.06
CA LEU A 67 3.00 -1.75 -14.71
C LEU A 67 2.88 -0.49 -13.84
N LEU A 68 1.67 0.07 -13.76
CA LEU A 68 1.41 1.21 -12.87
C LEU A 68 1.45 0.75 -11.43
N GLU A 69 2.05 1.57 -10.58
CA GLU A 69 2.04 1.43 -9.13
C GLU A 69 1.42 2.68 -8.50
N PHE A 70 0.45 2.47 -7.62
CA PHE A 70 -0.20 3.52 -6.83
C PHE A 70 0.26 3.43 -5.39
N ILE A 71 0.77 4.54 -4.86
CA ILE A 71 1.37 4.62 -3.53
C ILE A 71 0.62 5.67 -2.71
N THR A 72 0.01 5.27 -1.59
CA THR A 72 -0.65 6.21 -0.69
C THR A 72 0.34 6.85 0.29
N PRO A 73 0.19 8.14 0.64
CA PRO A 73 0.88 8.68 1.82
C PRO A 73 0.52 7.91 3.08
N VAL A 74 1.41 7.92 4.08
CA VAL A 74 1.16 7.26 5.37
C VAL A 74 -0.03 7.90 6.12
N LYS A 75 -0.98 7.11 6.60
CA LYS A 75 -2.17 7.56 7.35
C LYS A 75 -2.37 6.80 8.65
N ARG A 76 -3.22 7.35 9.53
CA ARG A 76 -3.52 6.82 10.87
C ARG A 76 -4.74 5.88 10.91
N SER A 77 -5.53 5.81 9.84
CA SER A 77 -6.73 4.98 9.76
C SER A 77 -6.74 4.17 8.47
N VAL A 78 -7.48 3.05 8.48
CA VAL A 78 -7.73 2.25 7.28
C VAL A 78 -8.48 3.07 6.24
N ALA A 79 -9.56 3.75 6.64
CA ALA A 79 -10.30 4.64 5.74
C ALA A 79 -9.48 5.82 5.20
N GLY A 80 -8.32 6.14 5.80
CA GLY A 80 -7.46 7.20 5.27
C GLY A 80 -6.61 6.74 4.09
N VAL A 81 -6.32 5.44 3.98
CA VAL A 81 -5.50 4.83 2.90
C VAL A 81 -6.35 4.16 1.81
N LEU A 82 -7.67 4.12 1.96
CA LEU A 82 -8.63 3.61 0.97
C LEU A 82 -9.34 4.78 0.29
#